data_AF-A0A1V1WYE0-F1
#
_entry.id   AF-A0A1V1WYE0-F1
#
_cell.length_a   1.000
_cell.length_b   1.000
_cell.length_c   1.000
_cell.angle_alpha   90.00
_cell.angle_beta   90.00
_cell.angle_gamma   90.00
#
_symmetry.space_group_name_H-M   'P 1'
#
loop_
_entity.id
_entity.type
_entity.pdbx_description
1 polymer ?
#
loop_
_entity_poly.entity_id
_entity_poly.type
_entity_poly.pdbx_seq_one_letter_code
_entity_poly.pdbx_strand_id
1 'polypeptide(L)' 'MDSNIWKGKIVYFLLGVLTVLSFLFLTGAKDFQQIGRYQMSTIVKRDFVENWVIDTTTGGIKYVSEKNENKPFSEL' A
#
# COMPACT_ATOMS: atom_id res chain seq x y z
N MET A 1 -28.92 39.67 -24.14
CA MET A 1 -27.67 39.09 -23.62
C MET A 1 -27.54 37.71 -24.25
N ASP A 2 -26.58 37.52 -25.16
CA ASP A 2 -26.57 36.37 -26.09
C ASP A 2 -26.39 35.03 -25.38
N SER A 3 -27.39 34.16 -25.52
CA SER A 3 -27.43 32.76 -25.05
C SER A 3 -26.15 31.99 -25.42
N ASN A 4 -25.56 32.29 -26.58
CA ASN A 4 -24.35 31.64 -27.08
C ASN A 4 -23.10 31.94 -26.24
N ILE A 5 -23.01 33.14 -25.65
CA ILE A 5 -21.89 33.53 -24.78
C ILE A 5 -21.96 32.75 -23.45
N TRP A 6 -23.17 32.53 -22.93
CA TRP A 6 -23.37 31.80 -21.67
C TRP A 6 -23.06 30.31 -21.83
N LYS A 7 -23.45 29.70 -22.95
CA LYS A 7 -23.09 28.32 -23.30
C LYS A 7 -21.58 28.12 -23.41
N GLY A 8 -20.86 29.05 -24.07
CA GLY A 8 -19.40 29.00 -24.17
C GLY A 8 -18.71 29.01 -22.80
N LYS A 9 -19.15 29.89 -21.89
CA LYS A 9 -18.59 29.98 -20.53
C LYS A 9 -18.77 28.69 -19.72
N ILE A 10 -19.92 28.03 -19.85
CA ILE A 10 -20.20 26.76 -19.17
C ILE A 10 -19.32 25.64 -19.70
N VAL A 11 -19.11 25.59 -21.02
CA VAL A 11 -18.22 24.60 -21.64
C VAL A 11 -16.78 24.76 -21.14
N TYR A 12 -16.27 25.99 -21.08
CA TYR A 12 -14.92 26.24 -20.55
C TYR A 12 -14.79 25.90 -19.07
N PHE A 13 -15.84 26.16 -18.27
CA PHE A 13 -15.87 25.78 -16.86
C PHE A 13 -15.80 24.25 -16.70
N LEU A 14 -16.61 23.50 -17.46
CA LEU A 14 -16.62 22.04 -17.43
C LEU A 14 -15.28 21.45 -17.87
N LEU A 15 -14.63 22.02 -18.91
CA LEU A 15 -13.29 21.65 -19.33
C LEU A 15 -12.25 21.85 -18.22
N GLY A 16 -12.33 22.96 -17.48
CA GLY A 16 -11.47 23.22 -16.33
C GLY A 16 -11.65 22.17 -15.23
N VAL A 17 -12.90 21.85 -14.88
CA VAL A 17 -13.22 20.82 -13.86
C VAL A 17 -12.71 19.45 -14.28
N LEU A 18 -12.93 19.05 -15.53
CA LEU A 18 -12.43 17.78 -16.09
C LEU A 18 -10.90 17.69 -16.04
N THR A 19 -10.21 18.81 -16.31
CA THR A 19 -8.75 18.86 -16.28
C THR A 19 -8.23 18.66 -14.86
N VAL A 20 -8.79 19.38 -13.87
CA VAL A 20 -8.40 19.24 -12.45
C VAL A 20 -8.66 17.83 -11.93
N LEU A 21 -9.83 17.26 -12.24
CA LEU A 21 -10.15 15.87 -11.86
C LEU A 21 -9.15 14.90 -12.48
N SER A 22 -8.83 15.05 -13.76
CA SER A 22 -7.84 14.19 -14.45
C SER A 22 -6.48 14.23 -13.75
N PHE A 23 -6.01 15.41 -13.33
CA PHE A 23 -4.76 15.53 -12.57
C PHE A 23 -4.84 14.85 -11.19
N LEU A 24 -5.97 14.94 -10.49
CA LEU A 24 -6.15 14.24 -9.21
C LEU A 24 -6.12 12.71 -9.36
N PHE A 25 -6.76 12.17 -10.39
CA PHE A 25 -6.73 10.73 -10.66
C PHE A 25 -5.33 10.24 -11.06
N LEU A 26 -4.60 11.02 -11.86
CA LEU A 26 -3.25 10.66 -12.30
C LEU A 26 -2.19 10.80 -11.19
N THR A 27 -2.36 11.75 -10.26
CA THR A 27 -1.40 11.97 -9.16
C THR A 27 -1.70 11.13 -7.92
N GLY A 28 -2.95 10.72 -7.72
CA GLY A 28 -3.37 9.89 -6.59
C GLY A 28 -3.04 8.40 -6.73
N ALA A 29 -2.76 7.91 -7.94
CA ALA A 29 -2.41 6.51 -8.21
C ALA A 29 -0.93 6.22 -7.90
N LYS A 30 -0.50 6.52 -6.67
CA LYS A 30 0.79 6.06 -6.18
C LYS A 30 0.52 4.90 -5.23
N ASP A 31 0.63 3.69 -5.78
CA ASP A 31 0.75 2.46 -5.00
C ASP A 31 2.07 2.54 -4.22
N PHE A 32 2.07 3.31 -3.14
CA PHE A 32 3.10 3.15 -2.14
C PHE A 32 2.89 1.76 -1.57
N GLN A 33 3.67 0.80 -2.05
CA GLN A 33 3.92 -0.42 -1.31
C GLN A 33 4.39 0.07 0.05
N GLN A 34 3.52 -0.01 1.05
CA GLN A 34 3.85 0.39 2.41
C GLN A 34 4.89 -0.63 2.85
N ILE A 35 6.16 -0.32 2.58
CA ILE A 35 7.29 -1.02 3.17
C ILE A 35 7.24 -0.59 4.63
N GLY A 36 6.35 -1.22 5.39
CA GLY A 36 6.37 -1.13 6.83
C GLY A 36 7.78 -1.46 7.30
N ARG A 37 8.21 -0.85 8.40
CA ARG A 37 9.53 -1.09 9.00
C ARG A 37 9.83 -2.58 9.17
N TYR A 38 8.78 -3.40 9.25
CA TYR A 38 8.85 -4.84 9.35
C TYR A 38 8.07 -5.49 8.22
N GLN A 39 8.73 -6.39 7.48
CA GLN A 39 8.13 -7.30 6.52
C GLN A 39 8.08 -8.70 7.13
N MET A 40 6.91 -9.34 7.09
CA MET A 40 6.74 -10.72 7.53
C MET A 40 6.76 -11.66 6.32
N SER A 41 7.49 -12.75 6.43
CA SER A 41 7.53 -13.82 5.42
C SER A 41 7.37 -15.17 6.12
N THR A 42 6.51 -16.02 5.57
CA THR A 42 6.23 -17.36 6.09
C THR A 42 6.59 -18.39 5.04
N ILE A 43 7.40 -19.38 5.43
CA ILE A 43 7.72 -20.54 4.59
C ILE A 43 7.14 -21.78 5.26
N VAL A 44 6.30 -22.50 4.51
CA VAL A 44 5.74 -23.79 4.94
C VAL A 44 6.53 -24.90 4.25
N LYS A 45 7.25 -25.72 5.02
CA LYS A 45 7.97 -26.90 4.53
C LYS A 45 7.38 -28.14 5.19
N ARG A 46 6.60 -28.94 4.44
CA ARG A 46 6.02 -30.24 4.86
C ARG A 46 5.46 -30.25 6.30
N ASP A 47 6.31 -30.47 7.31
CA ASP A 47 5.95 -30.59 8.73
C ASP A 47 6.38 -29.39 9.61
N PHE A 48 6.91 -28.31 9.02
CA PHE A 48 7.38 -27.12 9.76
C PHE A 48 6.92 -25.81 9.11
N VAL A 49 6.54 -24.85 9.95
CA VAL A 49 6.24 -23.46 9.57
C VAL A 49 7.34 -22.55 10.13
N GLU A 50 8.10 -21.93 9.24
CA GLU A 50 9.11 -20.92 9.60
C GLU A 50 8.55 -19.52 9.34
N ASN A 51 8.52 -18.69 10.38
CA ASN A 51 8.12 -17.29 10.28
C ASN A 51 9.33 -16.37 10.46
N TRP A 52 9.53 -15.48 9.50
CA TRP A 52 10.63 -14.51 9.44
C TRP A 52 10.08 -13.09 9.52
N VAL A 53 10.62 -12.28 10.43
CA VAL A 53 10.36 -10.83 10.45
C VAL A 53 11.64 -10.10 10.05
N ILE A 54 11.60 -9.41 8.93
CA ILE A 54 12.71 -8.66 8.34
C ILE A 54 12.50 -7.19 8.64
N ASP A 55 13.48 -6.55 9.27
CA ASP A 55 13.52 -5.10 9.35
C ASP A 55 13.96 -4.54 8.00
N THR A 56 13.05 -3.87 7.31
CA THR A 56 13.25 -3.35 5.96
C THR A 56 14.18 -2.13 5.92
N THR A 57 14.48 -1.52 7.07
CA THR A 57 15.40 -0.38 7.19
C THR A 57 16.86 -0.81 7.34
N THR A 58 17.09 -1.99 7.93
CA THR A 58 18.45 -2.51 8.18
C THR A 58 18.76 -3.78 7.36
N GLY A 59 17.74 -4.40 6.76
CA GLY A 59 17.84 -5.72 6.13
C GLY A 59 18.03 -6.86 7.15
N GLY A 60 18.03 -6.54 8.45
CA GLY A 60 18.27 -7.51 9.51
C GLY A 60 17.05 -8.37 9.79
N ILE A 61 17.26 -9.67 9.99
CA ILE A 61 16.23 -10.61 10.44
C ILE A 61 16.10 -10.46 11.96
N LYS A 62 14.92 -10.06 12.44
CA LYS A 62 14.67 -9.81 13.88
C LYS A 62 13.98 -10.95 14.61
N TYR A 63 13.26 -11.80 13.89
CA TYR A 63 12.53 -12.90 14.51
C TYR A 63 12.52 -14.11 13.59
N VAL A 64 12.97 -15.24 14.13
CA VAL A 64 12.83 -16.58 13.54
C VAL A 64 12.04 -17.38 14.56
N SER A 65 10.76 -17.59 14.30
CA SER A 65 10.00 -18.53 15.12
C SER A 65 10.39 -19.93 14.65
N GLU A 66 11.42 -20.52 15.26
CA GLU A 66 11.49 -21.98 15.33
C GLU A 66 10.43 -22.43 16.34
N LYS A 67 9.15 -22.33 15.95
CA LYS A 67 8.08 -22.83 16.80
C LYS A 67 8.11 -24.34 16.72
N ASN A 68 8.88 -24.95 17.61
CA ASN A 68 8.77 -26.37 17.90
C ASN A 68 7.34 -26.60 18.42
N GLU A 69 6.48 -27.21 17.60
CA GLU A 69 5.04 -27.34 17.86
C GLU A 69 4.71 -28.09 19.17
N ASN A 70 5.71 -28.72 19.78
CA ASN A 70 5.60 -29.45 21.04
C ASN A 70 5.81 -28.61 22.32
N LYS A 71 6.03 -27.29 22.23
CA LYS A 71 6.10 -26.42 23.42
C LYS A 71 5.24 -25.16 23.24
N PRO A 72 4.04 -25.11 23.85
CA PRO A 72 3.25 -23.89 23.89
C PRO A 72 3.87 -22.97 24.94
N PHE A 73 4.79 -22.10 24.49
CA PHE A 73 5.41 -21.03 25.27
C PHE A 73 6.26 -21.53 26.46
N SER A 74 7.57 -21.27 26.45
CA SER A 74 8.27 -21.15 27.73
C SER A 74 7.78 -19.85 28.35
N GLU A 75 6.87 -19.95 29.31
CA GLU A 75 6.56 -18.85 30.23
C GLU A 75 7.90 -18.30 30.77
N LEU A 76 8.13 -17.01 30.56
CA LEU A 76 9.20 -16.26 31.23
C LEU A 76 8.80 -16.03 32.69
#